data_AF-A0A965X462-F1
#
_entry.id   AF-A0A965X462-F1
#
_cell.length_a   1.000
_cell.length_b   1.000
_cell.length_c   1.000
_cell.angle_alpha   90.00
_cell.angle_beta   90.00
_cell.angle_gamma   90.00
#
_symmetry.space_group_name_H-M   'P 1'
#
loop_
_entity.id
_entity.type
_entity.pdbx_description
1 polymer ?
#
loop_
_entity_poly.entity_id
_entity_poly.type
_entity_poly.pdbx_seq_one_letter_code
_entity_poly.pdbx_strand_id
1 'polypeptide(L)'
;MDQKVKELLEKIKVTAATAAEAAGKAADAASKKAGEFATVTKLNLQVFDLNTDVELLFKEIGKSVYLTHTGAEIAPEEIEQKILQIDEKYEKIAELKSTIASKKATVKCPNCDKVCDKSDAFCSSCGAAL
;
A
#
# COMPACT_ATOMS: atom_id res chain seq x y z
N MET A 1 -35.47 -9.38 -46.82
CA MET A 1 -34.77 -8.79 -45.66
C MET A 1 -33.59 -8.01 -46.18
N ASP A 2 -33.60 -6.70 -45.98
CA ASP A 2 -32.64 -5.74 -46.53
C ASP A 2 -31.21 -6.01 -45.99
N GLN A 3 -30.24 -6.22 -46.87
CA GLN A 3 -28.86 -6.59 -46.51
C GLN A 3 -28.20 -5.53 -45.61
N LYS A 4 -28.58 -4.26 -45.79
CA LYS A 4 -28.14 -3.14 -44.95
C LYS A 4 -28.61 -3.23 -43.50
N VAL A 5 -29.81 -3.78 -43.27
CA VAL A 5 -30.34 -3.98 -41.91
C VAL A 5 -29.55 -5.05 -41.17
N LYS A 6 -29.13 -6.13 -41.86
CA LYS A 6 -28.29 -7.17 -41.25
C LYS A 6 -26.89 -6.65 -40.88
N GLU A 7 -26.26 -5.87 -41.74
CA GLU A 7 -24.95 -5.24 -41.44
C GLU A 7 -25.02 -4.28 -40.25
N LEU A 8 -26.08 -3.47 -40.16
CA LEU A 8 -26.28 -2.57 -39.03
C LEU A 8 -26.46 -3.33 -37.72
N LEU A 9 -27.22 -4.42 -37.73
CA LEU A 9 -27.41 -5.27 -36.54
C LEU A 9 -26.09 -5.92 -36.08
N GLU A 10 -25.25 -6.39 -37.00
CA GLU A 10 -23.92 -6.93 -36.66
C GLU A 10 -22.99 -5.86 -36.09
N LYS A 11 -22.97 -4.65 -36.68
CA LYS A 11 -22.20 -3.53 -36.10
C LYS A 11 -22.68 -3.13 -34.72
N ILE A 12 -24.00 -3.16 -34.47
CA ILE A 12 -24.57 -2.89 -33.14
C ILE A 12 -24.13 -3.97 -32.15
N LYS A 13 -24.16 -5.26 -32.52
CA LYS A 13 -23.68 -6.34 -31.66
C LYS A 13 -22.20 -6.21 -31.32
N VAL A 14 -21.36 -5.93 -32.31
CA VAL A 14 -19.91 -5.75 -32.10
C VAL A 14 -19.65 -4.52 -31.21
N THR A 15 -20.34 -3.42 -31.45
CA THR A 15 -20.23 -2.22 -30.61
C THR A 15 -20.69 -2.48 -29.18
N ALA A 16 -21.77 -3.25 -28.99
CA ALA A 16 -22.25 -3.63 -27.66
C ALA A 16 -21.27 -4.56 -26.93
N ALA A 17 -20.70 -5.55 -27.64
CA ALA A 17 -19.71 -6.47 -27.07
C ALA A 17 -18.42 -5.73 -26.66
N THR A 18 -17.91 -4.86 -27.52
CA THR A 18 -16.71 -4.05 -27.22
C THR A 18 -16.95 -3.07 -26.07
N ALA A 19 -18.14 -2.46 -25.98
CA ALA A 19 -18.51 -1.61 -24.85
C ALA A 19 -18.59 -2.42 -23.54
N ALA A 20 -19.17 -3.62 -23.57
CA ALA A 20 -19.24 -4.50 -22.40
C ALA A 20 -17.84 -4.95 -21.93
N GLU A 21 -16.96 -5.31 -22.86
CA GLU A 21 -15.56 -5.66 -22.55
C GLU A 21 -14.79 -4.47 -21.94
N ALA A 22 -14.97 -3.27 -22.49
CA ALA A 22 -14.34 -2.06 -21.96
C ALA A 22 -14.83 -1.75 -20.54
N ALA A 23 -16.14 -1.89 -20.30
CA ALA A 23 -16.73 -1.72 -18.97
C ALA A 23 -16.18 -2.75 -17.97
N GLY A 24 -16.07 -4.02 -18.38
CA GLY A 24 -15.47 -5.08 -17.56
C GLY A 24 -14.03 -4.77 -17.16
N LYS A 25 -13.18 -4.42 -18.14
CA LYS A 25 -11.78 -4.03 -17.88
C LYS A 25 -11.66 -2.83 -16.95
N ALA A 26 -12.55 -1.84 -17.08
CA ALA A 26 -12.57 -0.68 -16.20
C ALA A 26 -12.95 -1.07 -14.76
N ALA A 27 -13.95 -1.95 -14.60
CA ALA A 27 -14.37 -2.45 -13.29
C ALA A 27 -13.28 -3.29 -12.62
N ASP A 28 -12.59 -4.15 -13.37
CA ASP A 28 -11.47 -4.95 -12.88
C ASP A 28 -10.31 -4.07 -12.42
N ALA A 29 -9.94 -3.05 -13.22
CA ALA A 29 -8.90 -2.10 -12.88
C ALA A 29 -9.23 -1.30 -11.62
N ALA A 30 -10.47 -0.81 -11.51
CA ALA A 30 -10.94 -0.11 -10.31
C ALA A 30 -10.91 -1.01 -9.07
N SER A 31 -11.37 -2.26 -9.18
CA SER A 31 -11.39 -3.24 -8.09
C SER A 31 -9.97 -3.57 -7.61
N LYS A 32 -9.04 -3.77 -8.55
CA LYS A 32 -7.62 -4.01 -8.24
C LYS A 32 -7.00 -2.82 -7.50
N LYS A 33 -7.21 -1.59 -8.00
CA LYS A 33 -6.65 -0.38 -7.37
C LYS A 33 -7.23 -0.13 -5.97
N ALA A 34 -8.53 -0.40 -5.78
CA ALA A 34 -9.17 -0.35 -4.47
C ALA A 34 -8.56 -1.37 -3.49
N GLY A 35 -8.30 -2.61 -3.96
CA GLY A 35 -7.65 -3.64 -3.15
C GLY A 35 -6.21 -3.28 -2.76
N GLU A 36 -5.44 -2.70 -3.68
CA GLU A 36 -4.09 -2.18 -3.40
C GLU A 36 -4.12 -1.06 -2.35
N PHE A 37 -5.05 -0.12 -2.49
CA PHE A 37 -5.21 0.99 -1.54
C PHE A 37 -5.62 0.49 -0.15
N ALA A 38 -6.54 -0.47 -0.08
CA ALA A 38 -6.94 -1.11 1.19
C ALA A 38 -5.74 -1.81 1.84
N THR A 39 -4.91 -2.49 1.06
CA THR A 39 -3.69 -3.16 1.55
C THR A 39 -2.69 -2.15 2.11
N VAL A 40 -2.41 -1.06 1.39
CA VAL A 40 -1.50 0.00 1.86
C VAL A 40 -2.04 0.68 3.13
N THR A 41 -3.36 0.93 3.18
CA THR A 41 -4.01 1.51 4.38
C THR A 41 -3.85 0.59 5.58
N LYS A 42 -4.07 -0.72 5.41
CA LYS A 42 -3.85 -1.71 6.48
C LYS A 42 -2.41 -1.70 6.99
N LEU A 43 -1.43 -1.66 6.09
CA LEU A 43 -0.01 -1.59 6.49
C LEU A 43 0.30 -0.29 7.27
N ASN A 44 -0.29 0.84 6.86
CA ASN A 44 -0.12 2.10 7.60
C ASN A 44 -0.74 2.05 9.01
N LEU A 45 -1.90 1.40 9.17
CA LEU A 45 -2.50 1.20 10.50
C LEU A 45 -1.60 0.34 11.39
N GLN A 46 -1.02 -0.74 10.85
CA GLN A 46 -0.05 -1.55 11.61
C GLN A 46 1.18 -0.73 12.04
N VAL A 47 1.69 0.15 11.17
CA VAL A 47 2.77 1.08 11.53
C VAL A 47 2.31 2.04 12.65
N PHE A 48 1.09 2.56 12.58
CA PHE A 48 0.54 3.43 13.62
C PHE A 48 0.44 2.72 14.98
N ASP A 49 -0.09 1.50 15.00
CA ASP A 49 -0.23 0.69 16.21
C ASP A 49 1.15 0.42 16.84
N LEU A 50 2.13 0.00 16.03
CA LEU A 50 3.50 -0.24 16.50
C LEU A 50 4.16 1.03 17.06
N ASN A 51 3.95 2.20 16.45
CA ASN A 51 4.46 3.46 17.01
C ASN A 51 3.80 3.79 18.34
N THR A 52 2.50 3.53 18.47
CA THR A 52 1.76 3.72 19.73
C THR A 52 2.33 2.82 20.83
N ASP A 53 2.61 1.55 20.51
CA ASP A 53 3.24 0.62 21.46
C ASP A 53 4.65 1.09 21.88
N VAL A 54 5.44 1.62 20.94
CA VAL A 54 6.76 2.20 21.25
C VAL A 54 6.64 3.39 22.20
N GLU A 55 5.66 4.28 21.97
CA GLU A 55 5.41 5.40 22.90
C GLU A 55 5.00 4.93 24.30
N LEU A 56 4.23 3.85 24.41
CA LEU A 56 3.87 3.25 25.68
C LEU A 56 5.10 2.67 26.39
N LEU A 57 5.95 1.93 25.68
CA LEU A 57 7.20 1.39 26.24
C LEU A 57 8.12 2.50 26.74
N PHE A 58 8.26 3.62 26.00
CA PHE A 58 9.02 4.78 26.49
C PHE A 58 8.43 5.37 27.78
N LYS A 59 7.10 5.50 27.87
CA LYS A 59 6.43 5.98 29.10
C LYS A 59 6.67 5.04 30.27
N GLU A 60 6.64 3.72 30.04
CA GLU A 60 6.92 2.71 31.05
C GLU A 60 8.36 2.77 31.54
N ILE A 61 9.34 2.90 30.64
CA ILE A 61 10.75 3.09 30.99
C ILE A 61 10.91 4.36 31.83
N GLY A 62 10.33 5.48 31.39
CA GLY A 62 10.39 6.75 32.14
C GLY A 62 9.77 6.64 33.53
N LYS A 63 8.65 5.92 33.66
CA LYS A 63 8.02 5.62 34.95
C LYS A 63 8.93 4.78 35.83
N SER A 64 9.57 3.74 35.28
CA SER A 64 10.53 2.92 36.02
C SER A 64 11.68 3.77 36.56
N VAL A 65 12.30 4.61 35.72
CA VAL A 65 13.39 5.49 36.13
C VAL A 65 12.97 6.43 37.28
N TYR A 66 11.79 7.03 37.20
CA TYR A 66 11.27 7.87 38.27
C TYR A 66 11.04 7.10 39.57
N LEU A 67 10.45 5.91 39.50
CA LEU A 67 10.21 5.06 40.66
C LEU A 67 11.51 4.67 41.37
N THR A 68 12.56 4.35 40.61
CA THR A 68 13.90 4.08 41.14
C THR A 68 14.45 5.28 41.91
N HIS A 69 14.25 6.50 41.39
CA HIS A 69 14.63 7.72 42.12
C HIS A 69 13.86 7.89 43.45
N THR A 70 12.62 7.44 43.52
CA THR A 70 11.79 7.47 44.75
C THR A 70 12.03 6.29 45.70
N GLY A 71 13.03 5.44 45.43
CA GLY A 71 13.44 4.35 46.32
C GLY A 71 12.83 2.98 46.00
N ALA A 72 12.14 2.82 44.86
CA ALA A 72 11.72 1.50 44.39
C ALA A 72 12.91 0.75 43.76
N GLU A 73 13.11 -0.52 44.12
CA GLU A 73 14.06 -1.37 43.41
C GLU A 73 13.40 -1.90 42.14
N ILE A 74 13.92 -1.46 40.99
CA ILE A 74 13.53 -2.00 39.69
C ILE A 74 14.75 -2.72 39.13
N ALA A 75 14.52 -3.96 38.70
CA ALA A 75 15.52 -4.79 38.06
C ALA A 75 15.99 -4.10 36.76
N PRO A 76 17.30 -3.85 36.57
CA PRO A 76 17.84 -3.31 35.31
C PRO A 76 17.38 -4.12 34.09
N GLU A 77 17.20 -5.43 34.27
CA GLU A 77 16.73 -6.37 33.25
C GLU A 77 15.33 -6.02 32.74
N GLU A 78 14.46 -5.43 33.57
CA GLU A 78 13.12 -5.00 33.14
C GLU A 78 13.19 -3.85 32.14
N ILE A 79 14.12 -2.91 32.37
CA ILE A 79 14.36 -1.78 31.46
C ILE A 79 15.02 -2.29 30.17
N GLU A 80 16.00 -3.19 30.29
CA GLU A 80 16.65 -3.80 29.12
C GLU A 80 15.66 -4.57 28.24
N GLN A 81 14.75 -5.35 28.84
CA GLN A 81 13.71 -6.04 28.10
C GLN A 81 12.80 -5.07 27.33
N LYS A 82 12.42 -3.95 27.93
CA LYS A 82 11.60 -2.93 27.26
C LYS A 82 12.35 -2.26 26.11
N ILE A 83 13.66 -2.03 26.26
CA ILE A 83 14.51 -1.50 25.18
C ILE A 83 14.57 -2.49 24.01
N LEU A 84 14.82 -3.77 24.27
CA LEU A 84 14.84 -4.80 23.22
C LEU A 84 13.50 -4.87 22.48
N GLN A 85 12.37 -4.75 23.20
CA GLN A 85 11.05 -4.71 22.57
C GLN A 85 10.84 -3.47 21.70
N ILE A 86 11.45 -2.33 22.03
CA ILE A 86 11.42 -1.12 21.20
C ILE A 86 12.23 -1.36 19.92
N ASP A 87 13.43 -1.93 20.04
CA ASP A 87 14.30 -2.22 18.89
C ASP A 87 13.61 -3.15 17.90
N GLU A 88 13.04 -4.27 18.37
CA GLU A 88 12.26 -5.20 17.54
C GLU A 88 11.06 -4.54 16.85
N LYS A 89 10.38 -3.60 17.53
CA LYS A 89 9.25 -2.87 16.94
C LYS A 89 9.73 -1.90 15.87
N TYR A 90 10.86 -1.23 16.06
CA TYR A 90 11.44 -0.35 15.05
C TYR A 90 11.89 -1.12 13.81
N GLU A 91 12.46 -2.31 13.97
CA GLU A 91 12.78 -3.19 12.84
C GLU A 91 11.52 -3.53 12.02
N LYS A 92 10.45 -3.97 12.69
CA LYS A 92 9.15 -4.27 12.04
C LYS A 92 8.56 -3.04 11.35
N ILE A 93 8.65 -1.85 11.99
CA ILE A 93 8.20 -0.60 11.37
C ILE A 93 8.99 -0.32 10.09
N ALA A 94 10.30 -0.53 10.09
CA ALA A 94 11.15 -0.33 8.92
C ALA A 94 10.78 -1.28 7.78
N GLU A 95 10.54 -2.56 8.07
CA GLU A 95 10.09 -3.56 7.10
C GLU A 95 8.73 -3.20 6.47
N LEU A 96 7.76 -2.79 7.30
CA LEU A 96 6.43 -2.38 6.84
C LEU A 96 6.51 -1.12 5.97
N LYS A 97 7.31 -0.12 6.37
CA LYS A 97 7.53 1.10 5.57
C LYS A 97 8.19 0.79 4.23
N SER A 98 9.17 -0.12 4.20
CA SER A 98 9.79 -0.60 2.96
C SER A 98 8.79 -1.29 2.04
N THR A 99 7.91 -2.12 2.61
CA THR A 99 6.82 -2.78 1.86
C THR A 99 5.84 -1.76 1.28
N ILE A 100 5.44 -0.75 2.06
CA ILE A 100 4.58 0.35 1.59
C ILE A 100 5.25 1.12 0.46
N ALA A 101 6.52 1.47 0.60
CA ALA A 101 7.29 2.19 -0.41
C ALA A 101 7.38 1.39 -1.72
N SER A 102 7.64 0.09 -1.62
CA SER A 102 7.69 -0.83 -2.77
C SER A 102 6.35 -0.90 -3.51
N LYS A 103 5.22 -0.89 -2.77
CA LYS A 103 3.87 -0.85 -3.36
C LYS A 103 3.50 0.49 -3.99
N LYS A 104 4.18 1.58 -3.61
CA LYS A 104 3.99 2.93 -4.16
C LYS A 104 5.06 3.30 -5.19
N ALA A 105 5.97 2.39 -5.51
CA ALA A 105 7.09 2.68 -6.39
C ALA A 105 6.58 3.00 -7.80
N THR A 106 6.94 4.18 -8.29
CA THR A 106 6.55 4.66 -9.61
C THR A 106 7.78 5.01 -10.44
N VAL A 107 7.62 4.96 -11.77
CA VAL A 107 8.62 5.32 -12.77
C VAL A 107 8.05 6.38 -13.70
N LYS A 108 8.88 7.24 -14.27
CA LYS A 108 8.45 8.20 -15.29
C LYS A 108 8.66 7.59 -16.67
N CYS A 109 7.65 7.69 -17.52
CA CYS A 109 7.77 7.27 -18.91
C CYS A 109 8.80 8.13 -19.64
N PRO A 110 9.81 7.53 -20.31
CA PRO A 110 10.84 8.31 -21.02
C PRO A 110 10.33 9.04 -22.25
N ASN A 111 9.13 8.71 -22.74
CA ASN A 111 8.56 9.29 -23.96
C ASN A 111 7.52 10.40 -23.69
N CYS A 112 6.73 10.29 -22.61
CA CYS A 112 5.64 11.24 -22.34
C CYS A 112 5.60 11.77 -20.89
N ASP A 113 6.63 11.48 -20.09
CA ASP A 113 6.79 11.92 -18.70
C ASP A 113 5.70 11.50 -17.71
N LYS A 114 4.70 10.72 -18.15
CA LYS A 114 3.66 10.20 -17.26
C LYS A 114 4.27 9.30 -16.19
N VAL A 115 3.82 9.49 -14.95
CA VAL A 115 4.13 8.60 -13.84
C VAL A 115 3.35 7.28 -14.00
N CYS A 116 4.07 6.17 -14.07
CA CYS A 116 3.55 4.81 -14.20
C CYS A 116 3.97 3.97 -12.99
N ASP A 117 3.25 2.88 -12.72
CA ASP A 117 3.63 1.97 -11.65
C ASP A 117 4.95 1.26 -12.04
N LYS A 118 5.86 1.02 -11.10
CA LYS A 118 7.17 0.40 -11.40
C LYS A 118 7.06 -1.02 -11.97
N SER A 119 5.93 -1.69 -11.76
CA SER A 119 5.61 -3.00 -12.31
C SER A 119 5.05 -2.96 -13.74
N ASP A 120 4.75 -1.78 -14.28
CA ASP A 120 4.21 -1.65 -15.63
C ASP A 120 5.31 -1.89 -16.66
N ALA A 121 5.08 -2.80 -17.61
CA ALA A 121 6.01 -3.02 -18.74
C ALA A 121 5.87 -1.92 -19.82
N PHE A 122 4.73 -1.24 -19.88
CA PHE A 122 4.40 -0.25 -20.91
C PHE A 122 3.63 0.94 -20.31
N CYS A 123 3.85 2.12 -20.87
CA CYS A 123 3.18 3.34 -20.46
C CYS A 123 1.68 3.27 -20.80
N SER A 124 0.83 3.38 -19.78
CA SER A 124 -0.62 3.41 -19.93
C SER A 124 -1.17 4.61 -20.72
N SER A 125 -0.34 5.60 -21.07
CA SER A 125 -0.76 6.76 -21.88
C SER A 125 -0.22 6.77 -23.30
N CYS A 126 1.00 6.29 -23.54
CA CYS A 126 1.62 6.36 -24.87
C CYS A 126 2.08 5.00 -25.42
N GLY A 127 1.98 3.93 -24.64
CA GLY A 127 2.38 2.58 -25.04
C GLY A 127 3.89 2.33 -25.12
N ALA A 128 4.73 3.35 -24.86
CA ALA A 128 6.19 3.18 -24.83
C ALA A 128 6.60 2.23 -23.70
N ALA A 129 7.67 1.44 -23.92
CA ALA A 129 8.28 0.62 -22.87
C ALA A 129 8.78 1.50 -21.71
N LEU A 130 8.61 1.02 -20.48
CA LEU A 130 8.97 1.71 -19.23
C LEU A 130 10.26 1.17 -18.61
#